data_AF-A0A3B9GAK7-F1
#
_entry.id   AF-A0A3B9GAK7-F1
#
_cell.length_a   1.000
_cell.length_b   1.000
_cell.length_c   1.000
_cell.angle_alpha   90.00
_cell.angle_beta   90.00
_cell.angle_gamma   90.00
#
_symmetry.space_group_name_H-M   'P 1'
#
loop_
_entity.id
_entity.type
_entity.pdbx_description
1 polymer ?
#
loop_
_entity_poly.entity_id
_entity_poly.type
_entity_poly.pdbx_seq_one_letter_code
_entity_poly.pdbx_strand_id
1 'polypeptide(L)'
;MYYILLAIFLFAISSYAEAIEPTKLRIWNSKSGNKIAAKASEMTQNGSIQLITKDGRELTLGIDEFSEEDQAFLEKHFKKKKIQFAANAGTLGGPIQADAKTSYFVYTPKNLESGTRAPVMIWTQSDGAKQETLQRFTEAADVLGMVIASPIEARHEGQVTLLNNFGHTRNVLSDVKRDYNISSHGIHFGGDKSGGAAALYNSLKIRSAGTYTVSGYLTPSMTGANQGHHFMAGSTNSSHRYMTAYAAAKFEEDATHKLYFGAREMPDSRDITIGMIWMYAQGLYENASTRGDEIETFEKRVLPWLKDLMSASIGQAAYLTHMLNSDCRLKGRFKQEIEKIHTQLLQSKEAIAYIEGTDALDDFSETQLARYGSHFKPLTEHKPKKFERMMAKLEKTYEKAQDLEPVLKALAKPTHR
;
A
#
# COMPACT_ATOMS: atom_id res chain seq x y z
N MET A 1 -13.01 15.44 -56.82
CA MET A 1 -13.23 16.72 -56.12
C MET A 1 -14.27 16.47 -55.04
N TYR A 2 -13.83 16.10 -53.83
CA TYR A 2 -13.73 17.01 -52.65
C TYR A 2 -15.13 17.43 -52.15
N TYR A 3 -15.63 17.15 -50.94
CA TYR A 3 -15.10 16.62 -49.68
C TYR A 3 -16.25 15.92 -48.93
N ILE A 4 -15.94 14.82 -48.23
CA ILE A 4 -16.81 14.13 -47.26
C ILE A 4 -16.71 14.90 -45.93
N LEU A 5 -17.81 15.47 -45.45
CA LEU A 5 -17.94 16.01 -44.09
C LEU A 5 -18.50 14.91 -43.18
N LEU A 6 -17.58 14.09 -42.65
CA LEU A 6 -17.84 13.13 -41.59
C LEU A 6 -17.82 13.90 -40.26
N ALA A 7 -18.99 14.28 -39.76
CA ALA A 7 -19.13 14.83 -38.42
C ALA A 7 -19.01 13.67 -37.40
N ILE A 8 -17.78 13.35 -37.00
CA ILE A 8 -17.52 12.51 -35.83
C ILE A 8 -17.79 13.35 -34.60
N PHE A 9 -18.99 13.21 -34.03
CA PHE A 9 -19.29 13.64 -32.67
C PHE A 9 -18.60 12.66 -31.71
N LEU A 10 -17.29 12.86 -31.47
CA LEU A 10 -16.56 12.18 -30.42
C LEU A 10 -17.02 12.77 -29.09
N PHE A 11 -18.03 12.12 -28.50
CA PHE A 11 -18.38 12.30 -27.10
C PHE A 11 -17.14 11.95 -26.27
N ALA A 12 -16.44 12.97 -25.79
CA ALA A 12 -15.48 12.85 -24.71
C ALA A 12 -16.24 12.40 -23.46
N ILE A 13 -16.32 11.10 -23.22
CA ILE A 13 -16.71 10.55 -21.93
C ILE A 13 -15.54 10.85 -21.00
N SER A 14 -15.58 12.07 -20.46
CA SER A 14 -14.82 12.46 -19.30
C SER A 14 -15.19 11.48 -18.20
N SER A 15 -14.27 10.57 -17.88
CA SER A 15 -14.38 9.67 -16.75
C SER A 15 -14.15 10.48 -15.48
N TYR A 16 -15.09 11.37 -15.17
CA TYR A 16 -15.31 11.81 -13.81
C TYR A 16 -15.73 10.55 -13.04
N ALA A 17 -14.84 10.04 -12.20
CA ALA A 17 -15.28 9.22 -11.09
C ALA A 17 -16.18 10.10 -10.22
N GLU A 18 -17.48 10.12 -10.53
CA GLU A 18 -18.49 10.65 -9.63
C GLU A 18 -18.31 9.94 -8.30
N ALA A 19 -17.93 10.69 -7.27
CA ALA A 19 -17.96 10.19 -5.91
C ALA A 19 -19.39 9.75 -5.63
N ILE A 20 -19.60 8.45 -5.43
CA ILE A 20 -20.92 7.88 -5.17
C ILE A 20 -21.47 8.58 -3.92
N GLU A 21 -22.63 9.22 -4.04
CA GLU A 21 -23.19 9.97 -2.92
C GLU A 21 -23.44 9.06 -1.70
N PRO A 22 -23.23 9.57 -0.47
CA PRO A 22 -23.62 8.86 0.74
C PRO A 22 -25.08 8.42 0.68
N THR A 23 -25.33 7.23 1.23
CA THR A 23 -26.69 6.76 1.45
C THR A 23 -27.47 7.71 2.37
N LYS A 24 -28.80 7.69 2.25
CA LYS A 24 -29.68 8.37 3.22
C LYS A 24 -29.52 7.72 4.61
N LEU A 25 -29.82 8.48 5.66
CA LEU A 25 -29.82 7.97 7.03
C LEU A 25 -30.78 6.78 7.10
N ARG A 26 -30.26 5.61 7.47
CA ARG A 26 -31.04 4.39 7.65
C ARG A 26 -30.55 3.60 8.86
N ILE A 27 -31.34 2.61 9.24
CA ILE A 27 -30.95 1.65 10.27
C ILE A 27 -30.26 0.48 9.57
N TRP A 28 -29.02 0.23 9.97
CA TRP A 28 -28.21 -0.90 9.55
C TRP A 28 -28.31 -2.00 10.60
N ASN A 29 -28.50 -3.23 10.14
CA ASN A 29 -28.61 -4.41 10.98
C ASN A 29 -27.29 -5.17 10.90
N SER A 30 -26.66 -5.39 12.05
CA SER A 30 -25.53 -6.32 12.12
C SER A 30 -26.02 -7.77 12.20
N LYS A 31 -25.19 -8.73 11.79
CA LYS A 31 -25.45 -10.16 11.98
C LYS A 31 -25.59 -10.57 13.45
N SER A 32 -24.99 -9.79 14.37
CA SER A 32 -25.11 -9.99 15.82
C SER A 32 -26.42 -9.44 16.42
N GLY A 33 -27.31 -8.86 15.59
CA GLY A 33 -28.62 -8.33 16.00
C GLY A 33 -28.59 -6.87 16.48
N ASN A 34 -27.41 -6.24 16.56
CA ASN A 34 -27.29 -4.82 16.87
C ASN A 34 -27.76 -3.96 15.69
N LYS A 35 -28.37 -2.81 16.02
CA LYS A 35 -28.90 -1.85 15.05
C LYS A 35 -28.18 -0.51 15.17
N ILE A 36 -27.76 0.04 14.03
CA ILE A 36 -27.01 1.31 13.97
C ILE A 36 -27.74 2.27 13.04
N ALA A 37 -28.12 3.44 13.53
CA ALA A 37 -28.70 4.50 12.71
C ALA A 37 -27.60 5.40 12.13
N ALA A 38 -27.30 5.25 10.84
CA ALA A 38 -26.21 5.95 10.19
C ALA A 38 -26.42 6.14 8.68
N LYS A 39 -25.65 7.04 8.07
CA LYS A 39 -25.44 7.13 6.63
C LYS A 39 -24.19 6.34 6.28
N ALA A 40 -24.26 5.37 5.38
CA ALA A 40 -23.04 4.86 4.75
C ALA A 40 -22.51 5.92 3.78
N SER A 41 -21.29 6.41 4.01
CA SER A 41 -20.63 7.44 3.20
C SER A 41 -19.76 6.85 2.10
N GLU A 42 -19.17 5.68 2.36
CA GLU A 42 -18.22 5.06 1.45
C GLU A 42 -18.20 3.54 1.69
N MET A 43 -17.95 2.78 0.62
CA MET A 43 -17.47 1.42 0.71
C MET A 43 -16.07 1.37 0.14
N THR A 44 -15.10 1.05 0.98
CA THR A 44 -13.73 0.85 0.56
C THR A 44 -13.64 -0.41 -0.31
N GLN A 45 -12.62 -0.49 -1.16
CA GLN A 45 -12.46 -1.63 -2.06
C GLN A 45 -12.25 -2.98 -1.33
N ASN A 46 -11.89 -2.99 -0.03
CA ASN A 46 -11.81 -4.18 0.82
C ASN A 46 -13.15 -4.52 1.50
N GLY A 47 -14.26 -3.91 1.07
CA GLY A 47 -15.59 -4.17 1.62
C GLY A 47 -15.81 -3.58 3.00
N SER A 48 -15.01 -2.63 3.48
CA SER A 48 -15.37 -1.91 4.71
C SER A 48 -16.32 -0.76 4.39
N ILE A 49 -17.30 -0.55 5.27
CA ILE A 49 -18.36 0.44 5.13
C ILE A 49 -18.11 1.54 6.15
N GLN A 50 -17.94 2.76 5.66
CA GLN A 50 -17.90 3.93 6.51
C GLN A 50 -19.32 4.39 6.82
N LEU A 51 -19.68 4.41 8.10
CA LEU A 51 -20.97 4.84 8.62
C LEU A 51 -20.81 6.15 9.38
N ILE A 52 -21.64 7.15 9.08
CA ILE A 52 -21.76 8.41 9.81
C ILE A 52 -23.08 8.38 10.57
N THR A 53 -23.03 8.23 11.90
CA THR A 53 -24.21 8.21 12.78
C THR A 53 -24.87 9.60 12.86
N LYS A 54 -26.09 9.66 13.40
CA LYS A 54 -26.85 10.93 13.52
C LYS A 54 -26.12 12.01 14.33
N ASP A 55 -25.35 11.61 15.34
CA ASP A 55 -24.51 12.48 16.18
C ASP A 55 -23.13 12.79 15.57
N GLY A 56 -22.88 12.37 14.33
CA GLY A 56 -21.65 12.68 13.60
C GLY A 56 -20.46 11.79 13.95
N ARG A 57 -20.67 10.66 14.64
CA ARG A 57 -19.62 9.66 14.85
C ARG A 57 -19.43 8.84 13.58
N GLU A 58 -18.18 8.64 13.20
CA GLU A 58 -17.79 7.76 12.12
C GLU A 58 -17.48 6.37 12.68
N LEU A 59 -18.09 5.34 12.11
CA LEU A 59 -17.83 3.93 12.40
C LEU A 59 -17.36 3.27 11.10
N THR A 60 -16.40 2.36 11.19
CA THR A 60 -16.00 1.51 10.06
C THR A 60 -16.33 0.09 10.43
N LEU A 61 -17.14 -0.57 9.61
CA LEU A 61 -17.55 -1.96 9.80
C LEU A 61 -17.24 -2.75 8.53
N GLY A 62 -16.84 -4.01 8.65
CA GLY A 62 -16.80 -4.92 7.51
C GLY A 62 -18.20 -5.10 6.92
N ILE A 63 -18.31 -5.18 5.59
CA ILE A 63 -19.60 -5.44 4.92
C ILE A 63 -20.20 -6.77 5.39
N ASP A 64 -19.35 -7.74 5.70
CA ASP A 64 -19.72 -9.05 6.23
C ASP A 64 -20.37 -8.99 7.62
N GLU A 65 -20.20 -7.89 8.36
CA GLU A 65 -20.85 -7.64 9.66
C GLU A 65 -22.32 -7.24 9.52
N PHE A 66 -22.76 -6.77 8.34
CA PHE A 66 -24.14 -6.39 8.08
C PHE A 66 -25.02 -7.60 7.72
N SER A 67 -26.34 -7.48 7.86
CA SER A 67 -27.29 -8.47 7.36
C SER A 67 -27.14 -8.66 5.84
N GLU A 68 -27.49 -9.83 5.32
CA GLU A 68 -27.38 -10.12 3.88
C GLU A 68 -28.14 -9.10 3.00
N GLU A 69 -29.27 -8.59 3.50
CA GLU A 69 -30.04 -7.54 2.84
C GLU A 69 -29.28 -6.21 2.78
N ASP A 70 -28.67 -5.79 3.89
CA ASP A 70 -27.87 -4.58 3.96
C ASP A 70 -26.59 -4.71 3.12
N GLN A 71 -25.99 -5.90 3.08
CA GLN A 71 -24.85 -6.21 2.20
C GLN A 71 -25.22 -6.00 0.73
N ALA A 72 -26.28 -6.65 0.25
CA ALA A 72 -26.72 -6.53 -1.14
C ALA A 72 -27.03 -5.08 -1.53
N PHE A 73 -27.62 -4.31 -0.61
CA PHE A 73 -27.85 -2.88 -0.81
C PHE A 73 -26.54 -2.09 -0.94
N LEU A 74 -25.60 -2.28 -0.02
CA LEU A 74 -24.31 -1.57 0.00
C LEU A 74 -23.44 -1.91 -1.21
N GLU A 75 -23.37 -3.18 -1.59
CA GLU A 75 -22.62 -3.62 -2.78
C GLU A 75 -23.19 -3.03 -4.07
N LYS A 76 -24.53 -2.95 -4.15
CA LYS A 76 -25.22 -2.32 -5.28
C LYS A 76 -25.01 -0.81 -5.30
N HIS A 77 -25.14 -0.15 -4.15
CA HIS A 77 -25.02 1.30 -4.02
C HIS A 77 -23.60 1.77 -4.38
N PHE A 78 -22.59 1.11 -3.84
CA PHE A 78 -21.19 1.50 -4.01
C PHE A 78 -20.45 0.75 -5.13
N LYS A 79 -21.15 -0.08 -5.91
CA LYS A 79 -20.60 -0.84 -7.07
C LYS A 79 -19.30 -1.57 -6.73
N LYS A 80 -19.34 -2.55 -5.82
CA LYS A 80 -18.16 -3.33 -5.41
C LYS A 80 -17.40 -3.83 -6.64
N LYS A 81 -16.21 -3.27 -6.90
CA LYS A 81 -15.29 -3.83 -7.89
C LYS A 81 -14.88 -5.20 -7.38
N LYS A 82 -15.34 -6.27 -8.04
CA LYS A 82 -14.84 -7.62 -7.77
C LYS A 82 -13.33 -7.61 -8.04
N ILE A 83 -12.54 -7.88 -7.01
CA ILE A 83 -11.12 -8.18 -7.17
C ILE A 83 -11.08 -9.56 -7.83
N GLN A 84 -10.76 -9.59 -9.13
CA GLN A 84 -10.52 -10.85 -9.84
C GLN A 84 -9.11 -11.31 -9.49
N PHE A 85 -9.01 -12.47 -8.85
CA PHE A 85 -7.75 -13.17 -8.74
C PHE A 85 -7.28 -13.58 -10.13
N ALA A 86 -5.98 -13.40 -10.41
CA ALA A 86 -5.40 -14.00 -11.59
C ALA A 86 -5.58 -15.53 -11.53
N ALA A 87 -5.90 -16.17 -12.66
CA ALA A 87 -6.19 -17.60 -12.75
C ALA A 87 -5.03 -18.53 -12.30
N ASN A 88 -3.85 -17.97 -12.00
CA ASN A 88 -2.64 -18.64 -11.54
C ASN A 88 -2.05 -17.92 -10.32
N ALA A 89 -2.85 -17.60 -9.30
CA ALA A 89 -2.38 -17.00 -8.05
C ALA A 89 -1.94 -18.09 -7.04
N GLY A 90 -1.14 -17.71 -6.05
CA GLY A 90 -0.87 -18.52 -4.85
C GLY A 90 -2.12 -18.80 -3.99
N THR A 91 -1.92 -19.41 -2.83
CA THR A 91 -3.01 -19.90 -1.98
C THR A 91 -3.22 -19.03 -0.75
N LEU A 92 -4.47 -18.64 -0.50
CA LEU A 92 -4.91 -18.02 0.74
C LEU A 92 -5.40 -19.11 1.70
N GLY A 93 -4.88 -19.12 2.91
CA GLY A 93 -5.22 -20.05 3.98
C GLY A 93 -5.63 -19.35 5.27
N GLY A 94 -6.32 -20.11 6.12
CA GLY A 94 -6.76 -19.69 7.46
C GLY A 94 -8.27 -19.51 7.63
N PRO A 95 -8.72 -19.17 8.84
CA PRO A 95 -7.91 -18.85 10.01
C PRO A 95 -7.09 -20.04 10.54
N ILE A 96 -5.80 -19.83 10.82
CA ILE A 96 -4.87 -20.79 11.45
C ILE A 96 -4.63 -20.35 12.89
N GLN A 97 -4.58 -21.30 13.83
CA GLN A 97 -4.29 -21.02 15.24
C GLN A 97 -2.77 -21.06 15.49
N ALA A 98 -2.17 -19.91 15.79
CA ALA A 98 -0.76 -19.81 16.18
C ALA A 98 -0.55 -20.06 17.68
N ASP A 99 -1.51 -19.67 18.51
CA ASP A 99 -1.60 -20.05 19.93
C ASP A 99 -3.04 -19.94 20.45
N ALA A 100 -3.25 -20.10 21.76
CA ALA A 100 -4.58 -20.06 22.37
C ALA A 100 -5.35 -18.72 22.22
N LYS A 101 -4.67 -17.64 21.83
CA LYS A 101 -5.25 -16.29 21.72
C LYS A 101 -4.89 -15.59 20.40
N THR A 102 -4.26 -16.29 19.47
CA THR A 102 -3.71 -15.73 18.25
C THR A 102 -4.06 -16.62 17.08
N SER A 103 -4.82 -16.06 16.15
CA SER A 103 -5.13 -16.67 14.87
C SER A 103 -4.73 -15.75 13.72
N TYR A 104 -4.54 -16.31 12.53
CA TYR A 104 -4.07 -15.54 11.39
C TYR A 104 -4.54 -16.10 10.05
N PHE A 105 -4.60 -15.22 9.05
CA PHE A 105 -4.66 -15.61 7.65
C PHE A 105 -3.24 -15.61 7.07
N VAL A 106 -2.98 -16.49 6.10
CA VAL A 106 -1.70 -16.56 5.41
C VAL A 106 -1.91 -16.68 3.91
N TYR A 107 -1.07 -15.98 3.16
CA TYR A 107 -0.95 -16.17 1.73
C TYR A 107 0.40 -16.81 1.42
N THR A 108 0.34 -17.97 0.76
CA THR A 108 1.51 -18.67 0.23
C THR A 108 1.65 -18.35 -1.25
N PRO A 109 2.77 -17.77 -1.69
CA PRO A 109 2.97 -17.39 -3.08
C PRO A 109 3.00 -18.62 -3.99
N LYS A 110 2.58 -18.45 -5.24
CA LYS A 110 2.62 -19.55 -6.21
C LYS A 110 4.04 -20.03 -6.46
N ASN A 111 4.13 -21.31 -6.82
CA ASN A 111 5.37 -21.97 -7.19
C ASN A 111 6.47 -21.82 -6.12
N LEU A 112 6.09 -21.70 -4.84
CA LEU A 112 7.06 -21.72 -3.75
C LEU A 112 7.55 -23.15 -3.59
N GLU A 113 8.76 -23.41 -4.08
CA GLU A 113 9.37 -24.74 -4.04
C GLU A 113 9.60 -25.19 -2.58
N SER A 114 9.40 -26.48 -2.32
CA SER A 114 9.64 -27.05 -0.99
C SER A 114 11.11 -26.87 -0.60
N GLY A 115 11.35 -26.36 0.61
CA GLY A 115 12.70 -26.10 1.12
C GLY A 115 13.34 -24.80 0.64
N THR A 116 12.73 -24.05 -0.27
CA THR A 116 13.24 -22.72 -0.68
C THR A 116 13.16 -21.73 0.47
N ARG A 117 14.26 -20.99 0.68
CA ARG A 117 14.31 -19.90 1.66
C ARG A 117 13.43 -18.75 1.19
N ALA A 118 12.31 -18.55 1.86
CA ALA A 118 11.31 -17.54 1.50
C ALA A 118 11.44 -16.30 2.41
N PRO A 119 11.26 -15.08 1.88
CA PRO A 119 10.98 -13.93 2.72
C PRO A 119 9.56 -14.02 3.29
N VAL A 120 9.35 -13.35 4.42
CA VAL A 120 8.05 -13.25 5.08
C VAL A 120 7.72 -11.79 5.39
N MET A 121 6.46 -11.41 5.22
CA MET A 121 5.92 -10.20 5.81
C MET A 121 4.80 -10.54 6.80
N ILE A 122 4.89 -10.00 8.02
CA ILE A 122 3.73 -9.99 8.93
C ILE A 122 2.99 -8.67 8.73
N TRP A 123 1.82 -8.74 8.11
CA TRP A 123 0.93 -7.61 7.88
C TRP A 123 0.02 -7.38 9.10
N THR A 124 -0.01 -6.16 9.60
CA THR A 124 -0.92 -5.74 10.67
C THR A 124 -1.99 -4.85 10.08
N GLN A 125 -3.21 -5.37 10.02
CA GLN A 125 -4.39 -4.60 9.63
C GLN A 125 -4.91 -3.80 10.82
N SER A 126 -5.16 -2.50 10.63
CA SER A 126 -5.54 -1.57 11.70
C SER A 126 -6.76 -2.02 12.52
N ASP A 127 -7.75 -2.62 11.87
CA ASP A 127 -8.98 -3.16 12.43
C ASP A 127 -8.95 -4.68 12.68
N GLY A 128 -7.80 -5.33 12.50
CA GLY A 128 -7.64 -6.78 12.56
C GLY A 128 -7.82 -7.45 11.19
N ALA A 129 -7.15 -8.57 10.98
CA ALA A 129 -7.18 -9.26 9.70
C ALA A 129 -8.55 -9.90 9.41
N LYS A 130 -8.98 -9.76 8.16
CA LYS A 130 -10.15 -10.42 7.56
C LYS A 130 -9.68 -11.39 6.47
N GLN A 131 -10.55 -12.27 6.00
CA GLN A 131 -10.20 -13.24 4.97
C GLN A 131 -9.68 -12.54 3.70
N GLU A 132 -10.26 -11.40 3.35
CA GLU A 132 -9.90 -10.61 2.19
C GLU A 132 -8.67 -9.71 2.36
N THR A 133 -8.14 -9.53 3.58
CA THR A 133 -7.03 -8.61 3.88
C THR A 133 -5.82 -8.87 2.96
N LEU A 134 -5.49 -10.15 2.75
CA LEU A 134 -4.31 -10.55 1.99
C LEU A 134 -4.50 -10.53 0.46
N GLN A 135 -5.72 -10.36 -0.04
CA GLN A 135 -6.00 -10.43 -1.49
C GLN A 135 -5.24 -9.37 -2.30
N ARG A 136 -5.02 -8.19 -1.71
CA ARG A 136 -4.31 -7.08 -2.35
C ARG A 136 -2.82 -7.31 -2.49
N PHE A 137 -2.27 -8.24 -1.73
CA PHE A 137 -0.85 -8.54 -1.73
C PHE A 137 -0.51 -9.75 -2.60
N THR A 138 -1.51 -10.39 -3.22
CA THR A 138 -1.32 -11.62 -4.01
C THR A 138 -0.28 -11.46 -5.11
N GLU A 139 -0.35 -10.35 -5.86
CA GLU A 139 0.62 -10.01 -6.90
C GLU A 139 2.02 -9.82 -6.33
N ALA A 140 2.16 -9.00 -5.29
CA ALA A 140 3.44 -8.74 -4.63
C ALA A 140 4.05 -10.02 -4.06
N ALA A 141 3.26 -10.83 -3.37
CA ALA A 141 3.70 -12.10 -2.82
C ALA A 141 4.20 -13.05 -3.92
N ASP A 142 3.43 -13.21 -5.00
CA ASP A 142 3.80 -14.05 -6.13
C ASP A 142 5.10 -13.59 -6.81
N VAL A 143 5.26 -12.27 -7.01
CA VAL A 143 6.45 -11.68 -7.63
C VAL A 143 7.67 -11.84 -6.73
N LEU A 144 7.52 -11.66 -5.42
CA LEU A 144 8.64 -11.68 -4.48
C LEU A 144 8.96 -13.09 -3.97
N GLY A 145 8.07 -14.07 -4.21
CA GLY A 145 8.13 -15.36 -3.52
C GLY A 145 7.95 -15.20 -2.00
N MET A 146 7.19 -14.19 -1.57
CA MET A 146 7.04 -13.80 -0.17
C MET A 146 5.80 -14.42 0.46
N VAL A 147 5.97 -15.09 1.60
CA VAL A 147 4.87 -15.50 2.46
C VAL A 147 4.33 -14.27 3.19
N ILE A 148 3.03 -14.03 3.16
CA ILE A 148 2.43 -12.90 3.87
C ILE A 148 1.40 -13.43 4.86
N ALA A 149 1.59 -13.14 6.14
CA ALA A 149 0.67 -13.54 7.20
C ALA A 149 0.09 -12.32 7.89
N SER A 150 -1.19 -12.37 8.26
CA SER A 150 -1.88 -11.28 8.94
C SER A 150 -2.60 -11.79 10.18
N PRO A 151 -2.17 -11.42 11.39
CA PRO A 151 -2.87 -11.83 12.61
C PRO A 151 -4.25 -11.16 12.71
N ILE A 152 -5.25 -11.91 13.16
CA ILE A 152 -6.64 -11.48 13.24
C ILE A 152 -6.86 -10.56 14.45
N GLU A 153 -6.31 -10.93 15.60
CA GLU A 153 -6.50 -10.20 16.87
C GLU A 153 -5.57 -8.99 17.01
N ALA A 154 -4.59 -8.85 16.12
CA ALA A 154 -3.60 -7.78 16.14
C ALA A 154 -4.17 -6.48 15.56
N ARG A 155 -5.13 -5.88 16.26
CA ARG A 155 -5.76 -4.59 15.93
C ARG A 155 -5.32 -3.48 16.87
N HIS A 156 -5.52 -2.22 16.49
CA HIS A 156 -5.13 -1.08 17.32
C HIS A 156 -6.29 -0.35 17.99
N GLU A 157 -6.22 -0.22 19.32
CA GLU A 157 -7.11 0.59 20.18
C GLU A 157 -6.26 1.33 21.25
N GLY A 158 -5.21 2.07 20.86
CA GLY A 158 -4.37 2.87 21.76
C GLY A 158 -3.03 2.22 22.18
N GLN A 159 -2.29 2.81 23.13
CA GLN A 159 -0.89 2.39 23.42
C GLN A 159 -0.74 0.96 23.98
N VAL A 160 -1.65 0.51 24.84
CA VAL A 160 -1.68 -0.88 25.37
C VAL A 160 -1.77 -1.90 24.22
N THR A 161 -2.35 -1.49 23.08
CA THR A 161 -2.51 -2.38 21.93
C THR A 161 -1.25 -2.59 21.10
N LEU A 162 -0.22 -1.74 21.17
CA LEU A 162 1.06 -2.01 20.48
C LEU A 162 1.79 -3.19 21.12
N LEU A 163 1.75 -3.32 22.45
CA LEU A 163 2.33 -4.46 23.16
C LEU A 163 1.56 -5.75 22.88
N ASN A 164 0.22 -5.69 22.90
CA ASN A 164 -0.61 -6.85 22.55
C ASN A 164 -0.39 -7.27 21.10
N ASN A 165 -0.35 -6.30 20.17
CA ASN A 165 -0.04 -6.53 18.77
C ASN A 165 1.31 -7.24 18.61
N PHE A 166 2.36 -6.76 19.28
CA PHE A 166 3.67 -7.38 19.25
C PHE A 166 3.64 -8.85 19.69
N GLY A 167 2.86 -9.18 20.72
CA GLY A 167 2.64 -10.56 21.17
C GLY A 167 2.07 -11.44 20.05
N HIS A 168 0.97 -11.02 19.43
CA HIS A 168 0.34 -11.73 18.33
C HIS A 168 1.27 -11.85 17.12
N THR A 169 1.93 -10.77 16.72
CA THR A 169 2.90 -10.75 15.61
C THR A 169 4.04 -11.75 15.85
N ARG A 170 4.60 -11.77 17.05
CA ARG A 170 5.68 -12.71 17.42
C ARG A 170 5.20 -14.16 17.33
N ASN A 171 4.00 -14.45 17.83
CA ASN A 171 3.42 -15.79 17.81
C ASN A 171 3.18 -16.26 16.36
N VAL A 172 2.57 -15.44 15.52
CA VAL A 172 2.37 -15.75 14.09
C VAL A 172 3.70 -15.94 13.37
N LEU A 173 4.68 -15.06 13.59
CA LEU A 173 6.01 -15.21 12.99
C LEU A 173 6.68 -16.52 13.42
N SER A 174 6.54 -16.92 14.68
CA SER A 174 7.05 -18.20 15.17
C SER A 174 6.37 -19.39 14.51
N ASP A 175 5.06 -19.31 14.32
CA ASP A 175 4.25 -20.35 13.69
C ASP A 175 4.62 -20.53 12.21
N VAL A 176 4.67 -19.41 11.46
CA VAL A 176 5.09 -19.39 10.06
C VAL A 176 6.52 -19.90 9.89
N LYS A 177 7.45 -19.58 10.80
CA LYS A 177 8.82 -20.11 10.74
C LYS A 177 8.93 -21.63 10.94
N ARG A 178 7.93 -22.25 11.55
CA ARG A 178 7.88 -23.70 11.72
C ARG A 178 7.39 -24.39 10.45
N ASP A 179 6.44 -23.77 9.76
CA ASP A 179 5.79 -24.36 8.59
C ASP A 179 6.52 -24.04 7.27
N TYR A 180 7.32 -22.97 7.25
CA TYR A 180 8.05 -22.50 6.07
C TYR A 180 9.54 -22.31 6.38
N ASN A 181 10.40 -22.58 5.40
CA ASN A 181 11.82 -22.26 5.49
C ASN A 181 12.03 -20.74 5.29
N ILE A 182 11.89 -19.96 6.37
CA ILE A 182 11.98 -18.50 6.29
C ILE A 182 13.43 -18.02 6.36
N SER A 183 13.79 -17.11 5.44
CA SER A 183 15.07 -16.42 5.43
C SER A 183 15.23 -15.56 6.70
N SER A 184 16.29 -15.79 7.48
CA SER A 184 16.54 -15.04 8.72
C SER A 184 16.78 -13.54 8.49
N HIS A 185 17.17 -13.16 7.28
CA HIS A 185 17.34 -11.78 6.81
C HIS A 185 16.19 -11.32 5.89
N GLY A 186 15.14 -12.12 5.75
CA GLY A 186 13.96 -11.81 4.94
C GLY A 186 12.70 -11.60 5.77
N ILE A 187 12.83 -11.04 6.98
CA ILE A 187 11.69 -10.77 7.87
C ILE A 187 11.27 -9.31 7.72
N HIS A 188 10.06 -9.10 7.24
CA HIS A 188 9.46 -7.79 7.01
C HIS A 188 8.20 -7.61 7.87
N PHE A 189 7.87 -6.36 8.15
CA PHE A 189 6.61 -6.01 8.80
C PHE A 189 5.86 -5.01 7.95
N GLY A 190 4.54 -5.13 7.88
CA GLY A 190 3.73 -4.14 7.19
C GLY A 190 2.46 -3.84 7.95
N GLY A 191 1.80 -2.73 7.60
CA GLY A 191 0.48 -2.44 8.11
C GLY A 191 -0.08 -1.11 7.60
N ASP A 192 -1.39 -0.94 7.75
CA ASP A 192 -2.09 0.29 7.41
C ASP A 192 -2.38 1.14 8.66
N LYS A 193 -2.33 2.46 8.53
CA LYS A 193 -2.70 3.43 9.59
C LYS A 193 -2.00 3.08 10.92
N SER A 194 -2.78 2.73 11.93
CA SER A 194 -2.30 2.28 13.23
C SER A 194 -1.62 0.90 13.21
N GLY A 195 -2.00 0.01 12.29
CA GLY A 195 -1.26 -1.20 11.97
C GLY A 195 0.12 -0.88 11.36
N GLY A 196 0.24 0.21 10.60
CA GLY A 196 1.54 0.72 10.13
C GLY A 196 2.44 1.17 11.27
N ALA A 197 1.88 1.86 12.28
CA ALA A 197 2.61 2.18 13.51
C ALA A 197 3.04 0.91 14.27
N ALA A 198 2.18 -0.11 14.34
CA ALA A 198 2.53 -1.40 14.92
C ALA A 198 3.62 -2.14 14.13
N ALA A 199 3.61 -2.09 12.80
CA ALA A 199 4.66 -2.65 11.97
C ALA A 199 6.03 -2.03 12.26
N LEU A 200 6.08 -0.69 12.38
CA LEU A 200 7.28 0.05 12.79
C LEU A 200 7.68 -0.28 14.23
N TYR A 201 6.73 -0.49 15.14
CA TYR A 201 7.04 -0.98 16.49
C TYR A 201 7.68 -2.36 16.45
N ASN A 202 7.12 -3.27 15.67
CA ASN A 202 7.57 -4.65 15.57
C ASN A 202 8.97 -4.73 14.96
N SER A 203 9.29 -3.91 13.95
CA SER A 203 10.63 -3.85 13.38
C SER A 203 11.69 -3.22 14.30
N LEU A 204 11.30 -2.44 15.31
CA LEU A 204 12.21 -2.04 16.40
C LEU A 204 12.54 -3.19 17.37
N LYS A 205 11.62 -4.14 17.54
CA LYS A 205 11.70 -5.20 18.55
C LYS A 205 12.21 -6.53 18.02
N ILE A 206 11.95 -6.80 16.74
CA ILE A 206 12.42 -7.98 16.02
C ILE A 206 13.24 -7.46 14.84
N ARG A 207 14.48 -7.97 14.71
CA ARG A 207 15.36 -7.63 13.58
C ARG A 207 14.59 -7.83 12.27
N SER A 208 14.45 -6.75 11.52
CA SER A 208 13.70 -6.69 10.28
C SER A 208 14.60 -6.24 9.14
N ALA A 209 14.30 -6.68 7.92
CA ALA A 209 14.92 -6.19 6.70
C ALA A 209 14.21 -4.96 6.12
N GLY A 210 13.05 -4.58 6.67
CA GLY A 210 12.32 -3.40 6.24
C GLY A 210 10.84 -3.46 6.53
N THR A 211 10.16 -2.35 6.26
CA THR A 211 8.70 -2.26 6.42
C THR A 211 7.99 -1.67 5.22
N TYR A 212 6.81 -2.19 4.91
CA TYR A 212 5.87 -1.59 3.96
C TYR A 212 4.65 -1.08 4.72
N THR A 213 4.45 0.24 4.77
CA THR A 213 3.33 0.84 5.51
C THR A 213 2.42 1.65 4.62
N VAL A 214 1.12 1.67 4.92
CA VAL A 214 0.14 2.50 4.22
C VAL A 214 -0.47 3.49 5.19
N SER A 215 -0.26 4.79 4.97
CA SER A 215 -0.65 5.84 5.93
C SER A 215 -0.12 5.57 7.36
N GLY A 216 1.02 4.88 7.47
CA GLY A 216 1.67 4.58 8.74
C GLY A 216 2.27 5.83 9.39
N TYR A 217 2.53 5.75 10.70
CA TYR A 217 3.08 6.88 11.46
C TYR A 217 3.92 6.42 12.65
N LEU A 218 4.79 7.30 13.15
CA LEU A 218 5.58 7.07 14.35
C LEU A 218 4.81 7.51 15.60
N THR A 219 4.74 6.63 16.59
CA THR A 219 4.24 6.99 17.93
C THR A 219 5.30 7.76 18.72
N PRO A 220 4.94 8.47 19.82
CA PRO A 220 5.92 9.22 20.62
C PRO A 220 7.09 8.39 21.19
N SER A 221 6.95 7.07 21.29
CA SER A 221 8.01 6.17 21.74
C SER A 221 8.97 5.73 20.63
N MET A 222 8.77 6.18 19.38
CA MET A 222 9.56 5.79 18.22
C MET A 222 10.32 7.00 17.69
N THR A 223 11.61 6.80 17.43
CA THR A 223 12.52 7.87 16.97
C THR A 223 12.86 7.79 15.49
N GLY A 224 12.50 6.69 14.80
CA GLY A 224 12.98 6.40 13.44
C GLY A 224 14.29 5.60 13.40
N ALA A 225 14.79 5.12 14.54
CA ALA A 225 16.03 4.32 14.60
C ALA A 225 15.81 2.83 14.24
N ASN A 226 14.89 2.53 13.34
CA ASN A 226 14.64 1.15 12.89
C ASN A 226 15.75 0.73 11.91
N GLN A 227 16.02 -0.58 11.86
CA GLN A 227 16.90 -1.15 10.85
C GLN A 227 16.11 -1.59 9.62
N GLY A 228 16.78 -1.56 8.46
CA GLY A 228 16.24 -2.01 7.19
C GLY A 228 15.59 -0.88 6.41
N HIS A 229 14.90 -1.25 5.33
CA HIS A 229 14.39 -0.29 4.36
C HIS A 229 12.88 -0.06 4.51
N HIS A 230 12.44 1.19 4.54
CA HIS A 230 11.09 1.56 4.92
C HIS A 230 10.33 2.23 3.77
N PHE A 231 9.46 1.47 3.10
CA PHE A 231 8.57 2.01 2.08
C PHE A 231 7.28 2.51 2.73
N MET A 232 7.02 3.81 2.64
CA MET A 232 5.82 4.43 3.20
C MET A 232 4.90 4.90 2.07
N ALA A 233 3.74 4.27 1.92
CA ALA A 233 2.72 4.69 0.98
C ALA A 233 1.77 5.70 1.65
N GLY A 234 1.78 6.95 1.21
CA GLY A 234 0.94 8.02 1.75
C GLY A 234 -0.26 8.30 0.86
N SER A 235 -1.46 8.30 1.44
CA SER A 235 -2.65 8.76 0.71
C SER A 235 -2.58 10.28 0.51
N THR A 236 -2.95 10.77 -0.68
CA THR A 236 -2.99 12.22 -0.96
C THR A 236 -4.07 12.97 -0.20
N ASN A 237 -5.22 12.33 0.10
CA ASN A 237 -6.36 12.98 0.75
C ASN A 237 -6.49 12.66 2.25
N SER A 238 -5.73 11.71 2.78
CA SER A 238 -5.82 11.34 4.19
C SER A 238 -5.25 12.43 5.11
N SER A 239 -5.90 12.64 6.25
CA SER A 239 -5.35 13.44 7.35
C SER A 239 -4.03 12.88 7.91
N HIS A 240 -3.73 11.59 7.63
CA HIS A 240 -2.46 10.95 7.97
C HIS A 240 -1.31 11.30 7.02
N ARG A 241 -1.56 11.93 5.85
CA ARG A 241 -0.50 12.21 4.84
C ARG A 241 0.70 12.96 5.42
N TYR A 242 0.45 13.85 6.38
CA TYR A 242 1.50 14.61 7.07
C TYR A 242 2.30 13.74 8.05
N MET A 243 1.62 12.84 8.76
CA MET A 243 2.26 11.94 9.72
C MET A 243 3.12 10.89 9.01
N THR A 244 2.66 10.40 7.86
CA THR A 244 3.42 9.46 7.02
C THR A 244 4.65 10.13 6.42
N ALA A 245 4.51 11.34 5.86
CA ALA A 245 5.66 12.11 5.39
C ALA A 245 6.66 12.42 6.51
N TYR A 246 6.17 12.81 7.70
CA TYR A 246 7.02 13.04 8.86
C TYR A 246 7.75 11.77 9.32
N ALA A 247 7.07 10.63 9.31
CA ALA A 247 7.68 9.35 9.66
C ALA A 247 8.77 8.97 8.66
N ALA A 248 8.53 9.10 7.35
CA ALA A 248 9.52 8.82 6.31
C ALA A 248 10.77 9.70 6.48
N ALA A 249 10.58 11.01 6.71
CA ALA A 249 11.67 11.95 6.94
C ALA A 249 12.52 11.65 8.21
N LYS A 250 12.07 10.75 9.10
CA LYS A 250 12.88 10.31 10.27
C LYS A 250 13.80 9.15 9.97
N PHE A 251 13.57 8.43 8.88
CA PHE A 251 14.40 7.32 8.43
C PHE A 251 15.47 7.75 7.42
N GLU A 252 15.46 9.02 6.98
CA GLU A 252 16.45 9.59 6.07
C GLU A 252 16.60 8.71 4.81
N GLU A 253 17.83 8.29 4.47
CA GLU A 253 18.13 7.48 3.27
C GLU A 253 17.56 6.05 3.32
N ASP A 254 17.16 5.56 4.50
CA ASP A 254 16.59 4.22 4.68
C ASP A 254 15.08 4.17 4.36
N ALA A 255 14.45 5.28 3.95
CA ALA A 255 13.04 5.31 3.60
C ALA A 255 12.73 6.07 2.31
N THR A 256 11.58 5.72 1.74
CA THR A 256 10.94 6.50 0.67
C THR A 256 9.46 6.70 0.98
N HIS A 257 8.91 7.85 0.56
CA HIS A 257 7.49 8.15 0.70
C HIS A 257 6.79 8.30 -0.66
N LYS A 258 6.09 7.24 -1.09
CA LYS A 258 5.30 7.28 -2.32
C LYS A 258 3.88 7.72 -2.04
N LEU A 259 3.49 8.84 -2.64
CA LEU A 259 2.11 9.32 -2.61
C LEU A 259 1.24 8.55 -3.61
N TYR A 260 0.08 8.07 -3.18
CA TYR A 260 -0.94 7.47 -4.04
C TYR A 260 -2.24 8.25 -3.97
N PHE A 261 -2.98 8.28 -5.08
CA PHE A 261 -4.29 8.90 -5.10
C PHE A 261 -5.27 8.10 -4.25
N GLY A 262 -5.77 8.73 -3.19
CA GLY A 262 -6.78 8.11 -2.35
C GLY A 262 -6.96 8.80 -1.00
N ALA A 263 -7.83 8.27 -0.14
CA ALA A 263 -8.06 8.71 1.24
C ALA A 263 -7.73 7.60 2.26
N ARG A 264 -8.72 6.81 2.70
CA ARG A 264 -8.56 5.79 3.75
C ARG A 264 -8.28 4.39 3.21
N GLU A 265 -8.40 4.21 1.91
CA GLU A 265 -8.22 2.98 1.18
C GLU A 265 -6.75 2.64 0.99
N MET A 266 -6.47 1.34 0.85
CA MET A 266 -5.17 0.84 0.45
C MET A 266 -4.86 1.25 -1.00
N PRO A 267 -3.57 1.41 -1.37
CA PRO A 267 -3.17 1.50 -2.77
C PRO A 267 -3.65 0.29 -3.58
N ASP A 268 -3.59 0.42 -4.90
CA ASP A 268 -3.84 -0.73 -5.76
C ASP A 268 -2.74 -1.79 -5.63
N SER A 269 -3.04 -3.01 -6.09
CA SER A 269 -2.12 -4.16 -6.02
C SER A 269 -0.76 -3.88 -6.67
N ARG A 270 -0.75 -3.08 -7.73
CA ARG A 270 0.45 -2.78 -8.50
C ARG A 270 1.35 -1.80 -7.77
N ASP A 271 0.79 -0.74 -7.20
CA ASP A 271 1.51 0.20 -6.35
C ASP A 271 2.08 -0.47 -5.10
N ILE A 272 1.32 -1.39 -4.50
CA ILE A 272 1.81 -2.25 -3.41
C ILE A 272 3.01 -3.07 -3.90
N THR A 273 2.89 -3.72 -5.05
CA THR A 273 3.95 -4.56 -5.62
C THR A 273 5.22 -3.76 -5.90
N ILE A 274 5.12 -2.57 -6.49
CA ILE A 274 6.27 -1.68 -6.74
C ILE A 274 6.99 -1.34 -5.43
N GLY A 275 6.25 -0.92 -4.40
CA GLY A 275 6.84 -0.54 -3.12
C GLY A 275 7.48 -1.71 -2.37
N MET A 276 6.86 -2.89 -2.44
CA MET A 276 7.42 -4.10 -1.83
C MET A 276 8.64 -4.63 -2.60
N ILE A 277 8.70 -4.49 -3.94
CA ILE A 277 9.90 -4.79 -4.73
C ILE A 277 11.07 -3.92 -4.27
N TRP A 278 10.87 -2.61 -4.15
CA TRP A 278 11.91 -1.69 -3.67
C TRP A 278 12.42 -2.09 -2.28
N MET A 279 11.50 -2.23 -1.31
CA MET A 279 11.82 -2.60 0.08
C MET A 279 12.61 -3.90 0.14
N TYR A 280 12.17 -4.92 -0.61
CA TYR A 280 12.78 -6.23 -0.58
C TYR A 280 14.12 -6.26 -1.29
N ALA A 281 14.24 -5.62 -2.46
CA ALA A 281 15.46 -5.60 -3.26
C ALA A 281 16.61 -4.95 -2.48
N GLN A 282 16.37 -3.82 -1.81
CA GLN A 282 17.39 -3.15 -0.99
C GLN A 282 18.02 -4.12 0.02
N GLY A 283 17.21 -4.68 0.93
CA GLY A 283 17.70 -5.59 1.98
C GLY A 283 18.24 -6.93 1.45
N LEU A 284 17.74 -7.40 0.30
CA LEU A 284 18.21 -8.61 -0.36
C LEU A 284 19.64 -8.43 -0.89
N TYR A 285 19.91 -7.35 -1.63
CA TYR A 285 21.20 -7.11 -2.28
C TYR A 285 22.29 -6.60 -1.34
N GLU A 286 21.93 -5.96 -0.21
CA GLU A 286 22.88 -5.66 0.86
C GLU A 286 23.50 -6.92 1.47
N ASN A 287 22.73 -8.01 1.52
CA ASN A 287 23.12 -9.28 2.11
C ASN A 287 23.41 -10.36 1.05
N ALA A 288 23.74 -9.95 -0.17
CA ALA A 288 23.85 -10.82 -1.34
C ALA A 288 24.80 -12.01 -1.17
N SER A 289 25.88 -11.86 -0.40
CA SER A 289 26.86 -12.93 -0.15
C SER A 289 26.28 -14.16 0.55
N THR A 290 25.16 -14.02 1.25
CA THR A 290 24.52 -15.11 2.02
C THR A 290 23.15 -15.51 1.47
N ARG A 291 22.67 -14.80 0.43
CA ARG A 291 21.31 -14.89 -0.12
C ARG A 291 21.26 -15.14 -1.63
N GLY A 292 22.28 -15.80 -2.18
CA GLY A 292 22.40 -16.07 -3.63
C GLY A 292 21.18 -16.76 -4.25
N ASP A 293 20.72 -17.87 -3.66
CA ASP A 293 19.55 -18.63 -4.17
C ASP A 293 18.26 -17.80 -4.15
N GLU A 294 18.13 -16.94 -3.13
CA GLU A 294 16.99 -16.04 -2.93
C GLU A 294 17.01 -14.89 -3.95
N ILE A 295 18.20 -14.37 -4.28
CA ILE A 295 18.42 -13.42 -5.37
C ILE A 295 18.03 -14.04 -6.71
N GLU A 296 18.53 -15.24 -7.03
CA GLU A 296 18.23 -15.88 -8.31
C GLU A 296 16.71 -16.07 -8.50
N THR A 297 16.01 -16.47 -7.44
CA THR A 297 14.55 -16.62 -7.45
C THR A 297 13.84 -15.27 -7.66
N PHE A 298 14.26 -14.23 -6.94
CA PHE A 298 13.72 -12.88 -7.08
C PHE A 298 13.90 -12.35 -8.52
N GLU A 299 15.11 -12.46 -9.07
CA GLU A 299 15.43 -11.97 -10.42
C GLU A 299 14.58 -12.67 -11.50
N LYS A 300 14.40 -14.00 -11.38
CA LYS A 300 13.56 -14.80 -12.29
C LYS A 300 12.09 -14.40 -12.29
N ARG A 301 11.57 -13.91 -11.15
CA ARG A 301 10.15 -13.53 -10.98
C ARG A 301 9.89 -12.07 -11.30
N VAL A 302 10.78 -11.17 -10.91
CA VAL A 302 10.62 -9.72 -11.12
C VAL A 302 10.79 -9.34 -12.59
N LEU A 303 11.74 -9.95 -13.31
CA LEU A 303 12.03 -9.52 -14.68
C LEU A 303 10.84 -9.72 -15.65
N PRO A 304 10.12 -10.86 -15.66
CA PRO A 304 8.90 -10.99 -16.46
C PRO A 304 7.81 -10.01 -16.04
N TRP A 305 7.58 -9.86 -14.74
CA TRP A 305 6.56 -8.93 -14.23
C TRP A 305 6.86 -7.47 -14.60
N LEU A 306 8.13 -7.06 -14.59
CA LEU A 306 8.55 -5.73 -15.03
C LEU A 306 8.25 -5.53 -16.53
N LYS A 307 8.42 -6.53 -17.38
CA LYS A 307 8.07 -6.44 -18.81
C LYS A 307 6.56 -6.28 -19.02
N ASP A 308 5.76 -6.95 -18.20
CA ASP A 308 4.30 -6.75 -18.20
C ASP A 308 3.94 -5.34 -17.72
N LEU A 309 4.63 -4.83 -16.68
CA LEU A 309 4.48 -3.46 -16.20
C LEU A 309 4.81 -2.42 -17.28
N MET A 310 5.88 -2.62 -18.05
CA MET A 310 6.25 -1.72 -19.17
C MET A 310 5.12 -1.59 -20.20
N SER A 311 4.34 -2.65 -20.38
CA SER A 311 3.21 -2.67 -21.32
C SER A 311 1.95 -2.02 -20.73
N ALA A 312 1.82 -2.03 -19.40
CA ALA A 312 0.67 -1.50 -18.68
C ALA A 312 0.81 -0.02 -18.27
N SER A 313 2.00 0.42 -17.87
CA SER A 313 2.33 1.81 -17.53
C SER A 313 3.83 2.04 -17.71
N ILE A 314 4.18 2.80 -18.76
CA ILE A 314 5.58 3.13 -19.06
C ILE A 314 6.21 3.98 -17.96
N GLY A 315 5.43 4.90 -17.35
CA GLY A 315 5.87 5.75 -16.25
C GLY A 315 6.21 4.95 -14.99
N GLN A 316 5.31 4.06 -14.55
CA GLN A 316 5.57 3.21 -13.38
C GLN A 316 6.75 2.25 -13.59
N ALA A 317 6.89 1.68 -14.79
CA ALA A 317 8.06 0.85 -15.12
C ALA A 317 9.36 1.66 -15.11
N ALA A 318 9.33 2.88 -15.64
CA ALA A 318 10.49 3.78 -15.67
C ALA A 318 10.90 4.17 -14.25
N TYR A 319 9.94 4.47 -13.39
CA TYR A 319 10.19 4.80 -11.98
C TYR A 319 10.72 3.61 -11.18
N LEU A 320 10.15 2.41 -11.34
CA LEU A 320 10.69 1.22 -10.66
C LEU A 320 12.13 0.94 -11.09
N THR A 321 12.44 1.01 -12.38
CA THR A 321 13.82 0.81 -12.85
C THR A 321 14.77 1.92 -12.45
N HIS A 322 14.27 3.16 -12.29
CA HIS A 322 15.02 4.26 -11.71
C HIS A 322 15.44 3.92 -10.26
N MET A 323 14.49 3.65 -9.37
CA MET A 323 14.76 3.33 -7.96
C MET A 323 15.66 2.09 -7.80
N LEU A 324 15.44 1.05 -8.63
CA LEU A 324 16.27 -0.15 -8.61
C LEU A 324 17.73 0.12 -9.03
N ASN A 325 17.99 1.10 -9.90
CA ASN A 325 19.34 1.47 -10.31
C ASN A 325 20.01 2.47 -9.35
N SER A 326 19.23 3.39 -8.76
CA SER A 326 19.75 4.42 -7.86
C SER A 326 19.98 3.90 -6.45
N ASP A 327 19.02 3.14 -5.91
CA ASP A 327 18.97 2.84 -4.47
C ASP A 327 19.50 1.42 -4.20
N CYS A 328 19.15 0.47 -5.06
CA CYS A 328 19.50 -0.93 -4.85
C CYS A 328 20.91 -1.25 -5.35
N ARG A 329 21.68 -1.99 -4.55
CA ARG A 329 23.02 -2.48 -4.90
C ARG A 329 22.98 -3.71 -5.83
N LEU A 330 22.23 -3.61 -6.93
CA LEU A 330 22.07 -4.68 -7.93
C LEU A 330 23.41 -5.13 -8.49
N LYS A 331 23.50 -6.39 -8.91
CA LYS A 331 24.75 -6.99 -9.45
C LYS A 331 24.45 -7.92 -10.63
N GLY A 332 25.51 -8.31 -11.33
CA GLY A 332 25.47 -9.36 -12.35
C GLY A 332 24.57 -9.04 -13.54
N ARG A 333 23.99 -10.09 -14.13
CA ARG A 333 23.15 -9.99 -15.33
C ARG A 333 21.86 -9.23 -15.08
N PHE A 334 21.27 -9.36 -13.90
CA PHE A 334 20.04 -8.65 -13.58
C PHE A 334 20.23 -7.13 -13.61
N LYS A 335 21.31 -6.61 -12.99
CA LYS A 335 21.66 -5.18 -13.10
C LYS A 335 21.74 -4.73 -14.56
N GLN A 336 22.45 -5.47 -15.41
CA GLN A 336 22.61 -5.13 -16.82
C GLN A 336 21.26 -5.08 -17.57
N GLU A 337 20.36 -6.02 -17.28
CA GLU A 337 19.02 -6.02 -17.88
C GLU A 337 18.15 -4.87 -17.36
N ILE A 338 18.21 -4.54 -16.06
CA ILE A 338 17.49 -3.38 -15.50
C ILE A 338 18.01 -2.07 -16.08
N GLU A 339 19.34 -1.89 -16.20
CA GLU A 339 19.96 -0.71 -16.84
C GLU A 339 19.55 -0.57 -18.32
N LYS A 340 19.51 -1.69 -19.05
CA LYS A 340 19.07 -1.74 -20.44
C LYS A 340 17.59 -1.36 -20.58
N ILE A 341 16.72 -1.94 -19.75
CA ILE A 341 15.29 -1.61 -19.73
C ILE A 341 15.11 -0.13 -19.39
N HIS A 342 15.80 0.37 -18.38
CA HIS A 342 15.75 1.77 -17.97
C HIS A 342 16.13 2.70 -19.14
N THR A 343 17.24 2.43 -19.81
CA THR A 343 17.71 3.18 -20.97
C THR A 343 16.68 3.21 -22.11
N GLN A 344 16.01 2.07 -22.35
CA GLN A 344 14.93 2.00 -23.34
C GLN A 344 13.73 2.87 -22.93
N LEU A 345 13.31 2.81 -21.66
CA LEU A 345 12.18 3.57 -21.14
C LEU A 345 12.42 5.08 -21.21
N LEU A 346 13.64 5.54 -20.95
CA LEU A 346 14.04 6.95 -21.03
C LEU A 346 13.98 7.54 -22.46
N GLN A 347 13.70 6.75 -23.49
CA GLN A 347 13.38 7.30 -24.82
C GLN A 347 12.00 7.97 -24.85
N SER A 348 11.13 7.66 -23.88
CA SER A 348 9.81 8.27 -23.74
C SER A 348 9.87 9.55 -22.89
N LYS A 349 9.32 10.64 -23.44
CA LYS A 349 9.17 11.91 -22.69
C LYS A 349 8.18 11.80 -21.54
N GLU A 350 7.21 10.88 -21.63
CA GLU A 350 6.28 10.56 -20.55
C GLU A 350 7.01 9.89 -19.40
N ALA A 351 7.85 8.89 -19.69
CA ALA A 351 8.63 8.18 -18.68
C ALA A 351 9.58 9.11 -17.91
N ILE A 352 10.29 9.99 -18.63
CA ILE A 352 11.15 11.01 -18.01
C ILE A 352 10.32 11.93 -17.09
N ALA A 353 9.21 12.47 -17.60
CA ALA A 353 8.36 13.37 -16.80
C ALA A 353 7.76 12.67 -15.58
N TYR A 354 7.46 11.37 -15.67
CA TYR A 354 6.94 10.59 -14.55
C TYR A 354 7.98 10.39 -13.45
N ILE A 355 9.23 10.06 -13.81
CA ILE A 355 10.34 9.95 -12.85
C ILE A 355 10.54 11.31 -12.15
N GLU A 356 10.82 12.35 -12.93
CA GLU A 356 11.10 13.68 -12.37
C GLU A 356 9.93 14.25 -11.56
N GLY A 357 8.69 13.98 -11.99
CA GLY A 357 7.49 14.39 -11.27
C GLY A 357 7.28 13.63 -9.96
N THR A 358 7.65 12.35 -9.92
CA THR A 358 7.59 11.54 -8.70
C THR A 358 8.69 11.94 -7.71
N ASP A 359 9.91 12.21 -8.20
CA ASP A 359 11.00 12.73 -7.37
C ASP A 359 10.65 14.11 -6.78
N ALA A 360 10.02 14.98 -7.57
CA ALA A 360 9.53 16.26 -7.07
C ALA A 360 8.39 16.12 -6.05
N LEU A 361 7.59 15.06 -6.10
CA LEU A 361 6.59 14.74 -5.10
C LEU A 361 7.21 14.20 -3.80
N ASP A 362 8.31 13.47 -3.89
CA ASP A 362 9.08 13.00 -2.74
C ASP A 362 9.76 14.19 -2.02
N ASP A 363 10.41 15.09 -2.77
CA ASP A 363 10.93 16.35 -2.22
C ASP A 363 9.82 17.22 -1.60
N PHE A 364 8.65 17.29 -2.25
CA PHE A 364 7.50 17.98 -1.67
C PHE A 364 7.03 17.32 -0.37
N SER A 365 7.05 16.00 -0.30
CA SER A 365 6.72 15.25 0.91
C SER A 365 7.67 15.62 2.05
N GLU A 366 8.97 15.50 1.83
CA GLU A 366 10.00 15.76 2.83
C GLU A 366 10.02 17.23 3.26
N THR A 367 10.00 18.16 2.30
CA THR A 367 10.19 19.58 2.60
C THR A 367 8.90 20.31 2.98
N GLN A 368 7.73 19.80 2.58
CA GLN A 368 6.45 20.48 2.81
C GLN A 368 5.49 19.67 3.68
N LEU A 369 5.24 18.39 3.40
CA LEU A 369 4.27 17.60 4.16
C LEU A 369 4.78 17.26 5.55
N ALA A 370 6.04 16.82 5.66
CA ALA A 370 6.65 16.42 6.94
C ALA A 370 6.65 17.55 7.97
N ARG A 371 6.72 18.83 7.53
CA ARG A 371 6.66 20.01 8.41
C ARG A 371 5.33 20.17 9.17
N TYR A 372 4.27 19.56 8.67
CA TYR A 372 2.96 19.54 9.32
C TYR A 372 2.69 18.24 10.07
N GLY A 373 3.57 17.24 9.95
CA GLY A 373 3.42 15.98 10.66
C GLY A 373 3.84 16.10 12.13
N SER A 374 3.30 15.19 12.95
CA SER A 374 3.63 15.09 14.37
C SER A 374 3.34 13.68 14.87
N HIS A 375 3.74 13.39 16.10
CA HIS A 375 3.42 12.13 16.78
C HIS A 375 1.99 12.05 17.35
N PHE A 376 1.22 13.14 17.31
CA PHE A 376 0.05 13.29 18.20
C PHE A 376 -1.29 13.31 17.49
N LYS A 377 -1.43 14.04 16.38
CA LYS A 377 -2.75 14.21 15.75
C LYS A 377 -2.66 14.42 14.24
N PRO A 378 -3.47 13.67 13.46
CA PRO A 378 -3.64 13.97 12.04
C PRO A 378 -4.37 15.30 11.86
N LEU A 379 -4.05 16.02 10.79
CA LEU A 379 -4.66 17.31 10.50
C LEU A 379 -5.81 17.12 9.52
N THR A 380 -7.05 17.31 9.99
CA THR A 380 -8.27 17.17 9.20
C THR A 380 -8.65 18.51 8.57
N GLU A 381 -9.22 18.49 7.36
CA GLU A 381 -9.65 19.69 6.60
C GLU A 381 -8.54 20.74 6.38
N HIS A 382 -7.28 20.35 6.55
CA HIS A 382 -6.15 21.26 6.45
C HIS A 382 -5.81 21.53 4.98
N LYS A 383 -5.87 22.81 4.58
CA LYS A 383 -5.57 23.30 3.23
C LYS A 383 -4.53 24.43 3.27
N PRO A 384 -3.23 24.13 3.28
CA PRO A 384 -2.21 25.16 3.12
C PRO A 384 -2.38 25.90 1.78
N LYS A 385 -2.59 27.23 1.83
CA LYS A 385 -2.80 28.05 0.61
C LYS A 385 -1.70 27.87 -0.44
N LYS A 386 -0.46 27.64 -0.01
CA LYS A 386 0.69 27.46 -0.91
C LYS A 386 0.64 26.16 -1.72
N PHE A 387 -0.05 25.11 -1.23
CA PHE A 387 -0.07 23.80 -1.91
C PHE A 387 -0.75 23.88 -3.27
N GLU A 388 -1.84 24.63 -3.38
CA GLU A 388 -2.55 24.84 -4.65
C GLU A 388 -1.62 25.39 -5.74
N ARG A 389 -0.85 26.43 -5.42
CA ARG A 389 0.14 27.01 -6.35
C ARG A 389 1.30 26.05 -6.65
N MET A 390 1.77 25.31 -5.66
CA MET A 390 2.88 24.37 -5.84
C MET A 390 2.46 23.20 -6.74
N MET A 391 1.30 22.59 -6.49
CA MET A 391 0.79 21.49 -7.30
C MET A 391 0.48 21.94 -8.72
N ALA A 392 -0.10 23.12 -8.92
CA ALA A 392 -0.31 23.68 -10.26
C ALA A 392 1.01 23.91 -11.02
N LYS A 393 2.10 24.27 -10.32
CA LYS A 393 3.43 24.38 -10.92
C LYS A 393 3.95 23.01 -11.34
N LEU A 394 3.85 22.00 -10.47
CA LEU A 394 4.29 20.63 -10.79
C LEU A 394 3.47 20.04 -11.95
N GLU A 395 2.15 20.22 -11.95
CA GLU A 395 1.25 19.75 -13.02
C GLU A 395 1.65 20.36 -14.37
N LYS A 396 1.98 21.65 -14.41
CA LYS A 396 2.48 22.31 -15.62
C LYS A 396 3.88 21.81 -16.04
N THR A 397 4.79 21.63 -15.08
CA THR A 397 6.16 21.21 -15.38
C THR A 397 6.21 19.77 -15.90
N TYR A 398 5.38 18.89 -15.34
CA TYR A 398 5.35 17.46 -15.63
C TYR A 398 4.07 17.03 -16.37
N GLU A 399 3.51 17.90 -17.22
CA GLU A 399 2.22 17.69 -17.92
C GLU A 399 2.15 16.40 -18.75
N LYS A 400 3.31 15.84 -19.11
CA LYS A 400 3.42 14.59 -19.87
C LYS A 400 3.21 13.35 -19.01
N ALA A 401 3.31 13.46 -17.69
CA ALA A 401 3.05 12.38 -16.75
C ALA A 401 1.59 12.42 -16.29
N GLN A 402 0.66 12.09 -17.20
CA GLN A 402 -0.78 12.16 -16.95
C GLN A 402 -1.21 11.34 -15.72
N ASP A 403 -0.53 10.23 -15.46
CA ASP A 403 -0.76 9.37 -14.28
C ASP A 403 -0.54 10.10 -12.93
N LEU A 404 0.23 11.20 -12.90
CA LEU A 404 0.46 11.99 -11.69
C LEU A 404 -0.61 13.07 -11.47
N GLU A 405 -1.42 13.39 -12.49
CA GLU A 405 -2.44 14.45 -12.41
C GLU A 405 -3.44 14.24 -11.25
N PRO A 406 -4.00 13.03 -11.01
CA PRO A 406 -4.91 12.82 -9.89
C PRO A 406 -4.24 13.07 -8.54
N VAL A 407 -2.97 12.69 -8.40
CA VAL A 407 -2.17 12.87 -7.18
C VAL A 407 -1.96 14.37 -6.91
N LEU A 408 -1.51 15.12 -7.91
CA LEU A 408 -1.26 16.56 -7.80
C LEU A 408 -2.54 17.35 -7.49
N LYS A 409 -3.64 17.03 -8.17
CA LYS A 409 -4.95 17.66 -7.92
C LYS A 409 -5.49 17.37 -6.52
N ALA A 410 -5.28 16.15 -6.02
CA ALA A 410 -5.66 15.77 -4.67
C ALA A 410 -4.85 16.50 -3.59
N LEU A 411 -3.54 16.66 -3.79
CA LEU A 411 -2.68 17.38 -2.83
C LEU A 411 -3.00 18.88 -2.73
N ALA A 412 -3.55 19.48 -3.79
CA ALA A 412 -4.04 20.86 -3.78
C ALA A 412 -5.31 21.06 -2.92
N LYS A 413 -6.02 19.97 -2.59
CA LYS A 413 -7.28 19.97 -1.84
C LYS A 413 -7.04 19.80 -0.32
N PRO A 414 -8.02 20.21 0.51
CA PRO A 414 -7.98 19.91 1.94
C PRO A 414 -7.89 18.41 2.19
N THR A 415 -7.23 18.01 3.28
CA THR A 415 -7.30 16.64 3.79
C THR A 415 -8.72 16.28 4.23
N HIS A 416 -9.08 15.02 4.08
CA HIS A 416 -10.25 14.39 4.67
C HIS A 416 -9.87 13.60 5.92
N ARG A 417 -10.87 13.30 6.75
CA ARG A 417 -10.64 12.63 8.03
C ARG A 417 -10.19 11.19 7.86
#